data_AF-A0A3N6W657-F1
#
_entry.id   AF-A0A3N6W657-F1
#
_cell.length_a   1.000
_cell.length_b   1.000
_cell.length_c   1.000
_cell.angle_alpha   90.00
_cell.angle_beta   90.00
_cell.angle_gamma   90.00
#
_symmetry.space_group_name_H-M   'P 1'
#
loop_
_entity.id
_entity.type
_entity.pdbx_description
1 polymer ?
#
loop_
_entity_poly.entity_id
_entity_poly.type
_entity_poly.pdbx_seq_one_letter_code
_entity_poly.pdbx_strand_id
1 'polypeptide(L)'
;MAFWQALIIAVIPSIAAVASARLGFRDLGVRRRLDTSRQFLDLFATAHGRPTDGREAVGVGEQVATVHLIADFAAEEDMLKNAAREGLKELATWGSGLDASIEEILPQLLDSLPDDKAAEAAAQAVAILKKSNASQQKIASAASDALRRLQS
;
A
#
# COMPACT_ATOMS: atom_id res chain seq x y z
N MET A 1 -2.42 44.40 -49.04
CA MET A 1 -1.71 43.85 -47.87
C MET A 1 -0.79 42.74 -48.36
N ALA A 2 0.49 42.79 -48.00
CA ALA A 2 1.49 41.86 -48.52
C ALA A 2 1.24 40.47 -47.93
N PHE A 3 1.28 39.42 -48.77
CA PHE A 3 1.17 38.00 -48.41
C PHE A 3 1.88 37.62 -47.10
N TRP A 4 3.05 38.22 -46.85
CA TRP A 4 3.84 38.06 -45.63
C TRP A 4 3.14 38.50 -44.34
N GLN A 5 2.32 39.56 -44.35
CA GLN A 5 1.55 40.00 -43.19
C GLN A 5 0.43 39.01 -42.85
N ALA A 6 -0.27 38.48 -43.87
CA ALA A 6 -1.30 37.47 -43.67
C ALA A 6 -0.72 36.16 -43.14
N LEU A 7 0.46 35.75 -43.62
CA LEU A 7 1.18 34.58 -43.13
C LEU A 7 1.55 34.72 -41.65
N ILE A 8 2.14 35.85 -41.24
CA ILE A 8 2.53 36.08 -39.84
C ILE A 8 1.31 36.09 -38.90
N ILE A 9 0.23 36.75 -39.31
CA ILE A 9 -1.02 36.81 -38.54
C ILE A 9 -1.65 35.41 -38.36
N ALA A 10 -1.52 34.53 -39.35
CA ALA A 10 -2.06 33.16 -39.26
C ALA A 10 -1.15 32.19 -38.47
N VAL A 11 0.17 32.40 -38.49
CA VAL A 11 1.14 31.52 -37.84
C VAL A 11 1.14 31.70 -36.32
N ILE A 12 1.01 32.92 -35.81
CA ILE A 12 1.04 33.20 -34.36
C ILE A 12 -0.08 32.44 -33.59
N PRO A 13 -1.36 32.50 -33.99
CA PRO A 13 -2.43 31.75 -33.34
C PRO A 13 -2.23 30.23 -33.44
N SER A 14 -1.68 29.74 -34.55
CA SER A 14 -1.43 28.32 -34.77
C SER A 14 -0.36 27.78 -33.81
N ILE A 15 0.74 28.51 -33.64
CA ILE A 15 1.79 28.17 -32.66
C ILE A 15 1.24 28.25 -31.24
N ALA A 16 0.46 29.29 -30.92
CA ALA A 16 -0.17 29.44 -29.61
C ALA A 16 -1.13 28.28 -29.30
N ALA A 17 -1.92 27.83 -30.27
CA ALA A 17 -2.82 26.69 -30.13
C ALA A 17 -2.05 25.38 -29.89
N VAL A 18 -0.98 25.12 -30.63
CA VAL A 18 -0.14 23.93 -30.45
C VAL A 18 0.56 23.95 -29.09
N ALA A 19 1.10 25.10 -28.67
CA ALA A 19 1.72 25.25 -27.36
C ALA A 19 0.72 25.03 -26.23
N SER A 20 -0.49 25.60 -26.34
CA SER A 20 -1.57 25.42 -25.37
C SER A 20 -2.04 23.97 -25.29
N ALA A 21 -2.21 23.31 -26.44
CA ALA A 21 -2.56 21.90 -26.49
C ALA A 21 -1.47 21.04 -25.82
N ARG A 22 -0.20 21.29 -26.13
CA ARG A 22 0.94 20.57 -25.53
C ARG A 22 1.00 20.75 -24.01
N LEU A 23 0.78 21.97 -23.52
CA LEU A 23 0.73 22.25 -22.08
C LEU A 23 -0.48 21.56 -21.43
N GLY A 24 -1.65 21.58 -22.08
CA GLY A 24 -2.85 20.88 -21.63
C GLY A 24 -2.64 19.37 -21.51
N PHE A 25 -2.04 18.73 -22.52
CA PHE A 25 -1.71 17.31 -22.46
C PHE A 25 -0.71 16.98 -21.35
N ARG A 26 0.26 17.86 -21.08
CA ARG A 26 1.19 17.69 -19.96
C ARG A 26 0.49 17.78 -18.62
N ASP A 27 -0.41 18.75 -18.44
CA ASP A 27 -1.17 18.91 -17.19
C ASP A 27 -2.05 17.69 -16.91
N LEU A 28 -2.77 17.20 -17.92
CA LEU A 28 -3.56 15.97 -17.82
C LEU A 28 -2.69 14.75 -17.46
N GLY A 29 -1.51 14.64 -18.07
CA GLY A 29 -0.55 13.59 -17.75
C GLY A 29 -0.07 13.64 -16.29
N VAL A 30 0.19 14.84 -15.75
CA VAL A 30 0.59 15.02 -14.36
C VAL A 30 -0.55 14.67 -13.41
N ARG A 31 -1.77 15.15 -13.67
CA ARG A 31 -2.94 14.82 -12.85
C ARG A 31 -3.18 13.31 -12.78
N ARG A 32 -3.16 12.64 -13.94
CA ARG A 32 -3.31 11.19 -13.99
C ARG A 32 -2.25 10.47 -13.16
N ARG A 33 -0.99 10.91 -13.23
CA ARG A 33 0.09 10.32 -12.42
C ARG A 33 -0.12 10.53 -10.93
N LEU A 34 -0.56 11.73 -10.52
CA LEU A 34 -0.86 12.03 -9.12
C LEU A 34 -2.02 11.16 -8.60
N ASP A 35 -3.07 11.00 -9.41
CA ASP A 35 -4.21 10.14 -9.06
C ASP A 35 -3.78 8.67 -8.93
N THR A 36 -2.98 8.15 -9.87
CA THR A 36 -2.41 6.80 -9.80
C THR A 36 -1.57 6.61 -8.55
N SER A 37 -0.67 7.56 -8.23
CA SER A 37 0.16 7.50 -7.01
C SER A 37 -0.68 7.57 -5.74
N ARG A 38 -1.76 8.35 -5.72
CA ARG A 38 -2.66 8.43 -4.57
C ARG A 38 -3.39 7.11 -4.33
N GLN A 39 -3.97 6.54 -5.39
CA GLN A 39 -4.62 5.22 -5.31
C GLN A 39 -3.65 4.14 -4.83
N PHE A 40 -2.40 4.17 -5.31
CA PHE A 40 -1.35 3.28 -4.84
C PHE A 40 -1.08 3.40 -3.33
N LEU A 41 -0.99 4.63 -2.82
CA LEU A 41 -0.80 4.87 -1.39
C LEU A 41 -2.02 4.46 -0.56
N ASP A 42 -3.23 4.64 -1.08
CA ASP A 42 -4.47 4.22 -0.41
C ASP A 42 -4.55 2.68 -0.30
N LEU A 43 -4.10 1.96 -1.33
CA LEU A 43 -3.95 0.50 -1.27
C LEU A 43 -2.94 0.11 -0.18
N PHE A 44 -1.78 0.77 -0.12
CA PHE A 44 -0.80 0.49 0.93
C PHE A 44 -1.31 0.81 2.33
N ALA A 45 -2.05 1.90 2.51
CA ALA A 45 -2.69 2.22 3.78
C ALA A 45 -3.66 1.10 4.21
N THR A 46 -4.49 0.63 3.28
CA THR A 46 -5.44 -0.45 3.52
C THR A 46 -4.72 -1.77 3.86
N ALA A 47 -3.65 -2.13 3.13
CA ALA A 47 -2.82 -3.30 3.43
C ALA A 47 -2.17 -3.24 4.83
N HIS A 48 -1.94 -2.04 5.37
CA HIS A 48 -1.44 -1.81 6.72
C HIS A 48 -2.52 -1.77 7.80
N GLY A 49 -3.77 -2.04 7.45
CA GLY A 49 -4.88 -1.97 8.39
C GLY A 49 -5.44 -0.56 8.60
N ARG A 50 -5.01 0.44 7.82
CA ARG A 50 -5.38 1.85 7.98
C ARG A 50 -6.50 2.23 6.99
N PRO A 51 -7.74 2.42 7.46
CA PRO A 51 -8.85 2.78 6.59
C PRO A 51 -8.69 4.23 6.09
N THR A 52 -9.05 4.46 4.83
CA THR A 52 -9.03 5.79 4.18
C THR A 52 -10.44 6.35 3.95
N ASP A 53 -11.47 5.58 4.30
CA ASP A 53 -12.90 5.83 4.03
C ASP A 53 -13.72 6.14 5.29
N GLY A 54 -13.05 6.45 6.41
CA GLY A 54 -13.69 6.81 7.67
C GLY A 54 -14.15 5.63 8.52
N ARG A 55 -13.85 4.39 8.13
CA ARG A 55 -14.02 3.22 9.01
C ARG A 55 -13.02 3.22 10.17
N GLU A 56 -13.29 2.41 11.20
CA GLU A 56 -12.41 2.28 12.37
C GLU A 56 -11.25 1.30 12.15
N ALA A 57 -11.46 0.26 11.33
CA ALA A 57 -10.44 -0.77 11.08
C ALA A 57 -10.66 -1.47 9.73
N VAL A 58 -9.57 -2.02 9.19
CA VAL A 58 -9.58 -2.87 7.99
C VAL A 58 -9.41 -4.33 8.39
N GLY A 59 -10.31 -5.19 7.92
CA GLY A 59 -10.26 -6.62 8.22
C GLY A 59 -9.07 -7.32 7.56
N VAL A 60 -8.54 -8.38 8.19
CA VAL A 60 -7.36 -9.12 7.69
C VAL A 60 -7.56 -9.65 6.26
N GLY A 61 -8.77 -10.11 5.93
CA GLY A 61 -9.09 -10.57 4.58
C GLY A 61 -9.01 -9.46 3.53
N GLU A 62 -9.43 -8.24 3.90
CA GLU A 62 -9.29 -7.05 3.06
C GLU A 62 -7.83 -6.67 2.90
N GLN A 63 -7.05 -6.65 3.99
CA GLN A 63 -5.60 -6.40 3.94
C GLN A 63 -4.89 -7.38 2.98
N VAL A 64 -5.18 -8.68 3.09
CA VAL A 64 -4.62 -9.72 2.22
C VAL A 64 -5.03 -9.52 0.75
N ALA A 65 -6.30 -9.22 0.49
CA ALA A 65 -6.77 -8.94 -0.87
C ALA A 65 -6.06 -7.71 -1.46
N THR A 66 -5.90 -6.65 -0.66
CA THR A 66 -5.21 -5.43 -1.08
C THR A 66 -3.73 -5.67 -1.36
N VAL A 67 -3.05 -6.52 -0.60
CA VAL A 67 -1.66 -6.91 -0.88
C VAL A 67 -1.50 -7.51 -2.28
N HIS A 68 -2.45 -8.32 -2.73
CA HIS A 68 -2.44 -8.84 -4.09
C HIS A 68 -2.75 -7.76 -5.13
N LEU A 69 -3.71 -6.87 -4.87
CA LEU A 69 -4.01 -5.74 -5.75
C LEU A 69 -2.82 -4.79 -5.92
N ILE A 70 -2.00 -4.59 -4.88
CA ILE A 70 -0.77 -3.80 -4.96
C ILE A 70 0.18 -4.36 -6.02
N ALA A 71 0.39 -5.68 -6.05
CA ALA A 71 1.25 -6.31 -7.04
C ALA A 71 0.67 -6.22 -8.45
N ASP A 72 -0.62 -6.48 -8.61
CA ASP A 72 -1.27 -6.44 -9.92
C ASP A 72 -1.26 -5.00 -10.47
N PHE A 73 -1.58 -4.01 -9.63
CA PHE A 73 -1.55 -2.60 -10.02
C PHE A 73 -0.13 -2.11 -10.35
N ALA A 74 0.86 -2.51 -9.57
CA ALA A 74 2.26 -2.18 -9.85
C ALA A 74 2.80 -2.90 -11.10
N ALA A 75 2.28 -4.07 -11.46
CA ALA A 75 2.68 -4.76 -12.68
C ALA A 75 2.30 -3.96 -13.94
N GLU A 76 1.14 -3.29 -13.89
CA GLU A 76 0.63 -2.44 -14.97
C GLU A 76 1.29 -1.04 -15.00
N GLU A 77 1.73 -0.53 -13.85
CA GLU A 77 2.31 0.82 -13.72
C GLU A 77 3.82 0.77 -13.41
N ASP A 78 4.66 0.84 -14.44
CA ASP A 78 6.13 0.71 -14.34
C ASP A 78 6.77 1.61 -13.28
N MET A 79 6.24 2.82 -13.11
CA MET A 79 6.74 3.80 -12.13
C MET A 79 6.58 3.34 -10.68
N LEU A 80 5.60 2.47 -10.41
CA LEU A 80 5.25 2.00 -9.07
C LEU A 80 5.93 0.68 -8.71
N LYS A 81 6.49 -0.06 -9.70
CA LYS A 81 7.10 -1.38 -9.49
C LYS A 81 8.10 -1.43 -8.35
N ASN A 82 9.02 -0.47 -8.30
CA ASN A 82 10.05 -0.45 -7.26
C ASN A 82 9.46 -0.12 -5.88
N ALA A 83 8.54 0.83 -5.80
CA ALA A 83 7.86 1.16 -4.55
C ALA A 83 7.05 -0.04 -4.01
N ALA A 84 6.35 -0.74 -4.91
CA ALA A 84 5.59 -1.93 -4.56
C ALA A 84 6.50 -3.05 -4.08
N ARG A 85 7.65 -3.27 -4.73
CA ARG A 85 8.63 -4.28 -4.30
C ARG A 85 9.12 -4.02 -2.88
N GLU A 86 9.51 -2.79 -2.56
CA GLU A 86 10.02 -2.47 -1.22
C GLU A 86 8.92 -2.54 -0.16
N GLY A 87 7.72 -2.04 -0.45
CA GLY A 87 6.59 -2.15 0.48
C GLY A 87 6.13 -3.60 0.71
N LEU A 88 6.09 -4.44 -0.34
CA LEU A 88 5.75 -5.85 -0.21
C LEU A 88 6.83 -6.64 0.53
N LYS A 89 8.12 -6.30 0.38
CA LYS A 89 9.20 -6.88 1.18
C LYS A 89 9.01 -6.57 2.66
N GLU A 90 8.66 -5.34 3.01
CA GLU A 90 8.41 -4.95 4.39
C GLU A 90 7.24 -5.74 4.99
N LEU A 91 6.10 -5.80 4.31
CA LEU A 91 4.94 -6.60 4.74
C LEU A 91 5.28 -8.09 4.86
N ALA A 92 6.15 -8.63 4.01
CA ALA A 92 6.60 -10.02 4.09
C ALA A 92 7.39 -10.34 5.37
N THR A 93 7.94 -9.34 6.07
CA THR A 93 8.66 -9.54 7.35
C THR A 93 7.76 -9.56 8.58
N TRP A 94 6.48 -9.18 8.45
CA TRP A 94 5.57 -9.07 9.61
C TRP A 94 5.35 -10.39 10.35
N GLY A 95 5.54 -11.54 9.70
CA GLY A 95 5.36 -12.85 10.29
C GLY A 95 6.61 -13.48 10.93
N SER A 96 7.79 -12.86 10.84
CA SER A 96 9.07 -13.55 11.11
C SER A 96 9.68 -13.34 12.50
N GLY A 97 8.98 -12.72 13.46
CA GLY A 97 9.61 -12.32 14.74
C GLY A 97 8.83 -12.59 16.03
N LEU A 98 7.52 -12.84 16.01
CA LEU A 98 6.72 -12.87 17.24
C LEU A 98 6.50 -14.26 17.86
N ASP A 99 6.46 -15.33 17.05
CA ASP A 99 6.06 -16.66 17.57
C ASP A 99 7.04 -17.24 18.59
N ALA A 100 8.34 -17.20 18.30
CA ALA A 100 9.36 -17.72 19.21
C ALA A 100 9.35 -16.96 20.55
N SER A 101 9.18 -15.63 20.50
CA SER A 101 9.20 -14.79 21.70
C SER A 101 7.94 -14.92 22.54
N ILE A 102 6.75 -15.08 21.94
CA ILE A 102 5.52 -15.27 22.72
C ILE A 102 5.59 -16.62 23.46
N GLU A 103 5.88 -17.73 22.78
CA GLU A 103 5.85 -19.06 23.41
C GLU A 103 6.88 -19.23 24.52
N GLU A 104 8.04 -18.56 24.42
CA GLU A 104 9.11 -18.63 25.41
C GLU A 104 8.84 -17.75 26.65
N ILE A 105 8.26 -16.56 26.45
CA ILE A 105 8.04 -15.58 27.51
C ILE A 105 6.72 -15.83 28.26
N LEU A 106 5.75 -16.48 27.62
CA LEU A 106 4.40 -16.67 28.16
C LEU A 106 4.32 -17.42 29.49
N PRO A 107 5.00 -18.58 29.66
CA PRO A 107 4.87 -19.36 30.89
C PRO A 107 5.42 -18.58 32.09
N GLN A 108 6.52 -17.86 31.89
CA GLN A 108 7.16 -17.04 32.94
C GLN A 108 6.28 -15.86 33.34
N LEU A 109 5.59 -15.23 32.38
CA LEU A 109 4.65 -14.15 32.65
C LEU A 109 3.44 -14.64 33.45
N LEU A 110 2.86 -15.78 33.07
CA LEU A 110 1.70 -16.36 33.76
C LEU A 110 2.04 -16.82 35.19
N ASP A 111 3.19 -17.45 35.39
CA ASP A 111 3.64 -17.92 36.72
C ASP A 111 3.95 -16.75 37.69
N SER A 112 4.23 -15.56 37.17
CA SER A 112 4.54 -14.37 37.98
C SER A 112 3.31 -13.58 38.45
N LEU A 113 2.09 -13.98 38.05
CA LEU A 113 0.87 -13.24 38.33
C LEU A 113 0.17 -13.76 39.61
N PRO A 114 0.04 -12.94 40.66
CA PRO A 114 -0.38 -13.40 41.99
C PRO A 114 -1.89 -13.50 42.22
N ASP A 115 -2.74 -13.13 41.24
CA ASP A 115 -4.20 -13.09 41.36
C ASP A 115 -4.89 -13.83 40.20
N ASP A 116 -5.94 -14.59 40.51
CA ASP A 116 -6.74 -15.35 39.54
C ASP A 116 -7.29 -14.47 38.39
N LYS A 117 -7.65 -13.22 38.71
CA LYS A 117 -8.10 -12.22 37.72
C LYS A 117 -6.98 -11.70 36.84
N ALA A 118 -5.76 -11.63 37.36
CA ALA A 118 -4.59 -11.25 36.61
C ALA A 118 -4.18 -12.37 35.64
N ALA A 119 -4.28 -13.63 36.07
CA ALA A 119 -4.08 -14.79 35.21
C ALA A 119 -5.12 -14.86 34.07
N GLU A 120 -6.39 -14.59 34.34
CA GLU A 120 -7.44 -14.55 33.30
C GLU A 120 -7.20 -13.42 32.27
N ALA A 121 -6.90 -12.20 32.73
CA ALA A 121 -6.59 -11.08 31.85
C ALA A 121 -5.35 -11.34 30.99
N ALA A 122 -4.32 -11.97 31.58
CA ALA A 122 -3.13 -12.38 30.83
C ALA A 122 -3.48 -13.42 29.77
N ALA A 123 -4.24 -14.47 30.10
CA ALA A 123 -4.68 -15.48 29.14
C ALA A 123 -5.47 -14.87 27.95
N GLN A 124 -6.33 -13.88 28.21
CA GLN A 124 -7.03 -13.14 27.16
C GLN A 124 -6.06 -12.32 26.30
N ALA A 125 -5.08 -11.64 26.90
CA ALA A 125 -4.05 -10.91 26.17
C ALA A 125 -3.23 -11.85 25.27
N VAL A 126 -2.88 -13.06 25.75
CA VAL A 126 -2.21 -14.09 24.94
C VAL A 126 -3.06 -14.46 23.72
N ALA A 127 -4.35 -14.73 23.93
CA ALA A 127 -5.23 -15.13 22.85
C ALA A 127 -5.32 -14.04 21.76
N ILE A 128 -5.35 -12.77 22.18
CA ILE A 128 -5.30 -11.61 21.28
C ILE A 128 -3.97 -11.56 20.52
N LEU A 129 -2.83 -11.72 21.22
CA LEU A 129 -1.50 -11.73 20.60
C LEU A 129 -1.35 -12.85 19.58
N LYS A 130 -1.79 -14.07 19.91
CA LYS A 130 -1.78 -15.21 18.98
C LYS A 130 -2.64 -14.96 17.74
N LYS A 131 -3.85 -14.40 17.94
CA LYS A 131 -4.74 -14.04 16.83
C LYS A 131 -4.14 -12.94 15.94
N SER A 132 -3.50 -11.95 16.56
CA SER A 132 -2.79 -10.87 15.86
C SER A 132 -1.62 -11.44 15.05
N ASN A 133 -0.80 -12.29 15.64
CA ASN A 133 0.33 -12.91 14.95
C ASN A 133 -0.12 -13.79 13.77
N ALA A 134 -1.14 -14.63 13.97
CA ALA A 134 -1.72 -15.42 12.88
C ALA A 134 -2.26 -14.54 11.74
N SER A 135 -2.76 -13.34 12.05
CA SER A 135 -3.21 -12.36 11.06
C SER A 135 -2.03 -11.76 10.30
N GLN A 136 -0.97 -11.37 11.01
CA GLN A 136 0.28 -10.86 10.43
C GLN A 136 0.95 -11.90 9.52
N GLN A 137 0.93 -13.18 9.89
CA GLN A 137 1.45 -14.26 9.06
C GLN A 137 0.69 -14.41 7.74
N LYS A 138 -0.64 -14.28 7.75
CA LYS A 138 -1.43 -14.32 6.51
C LYS A 138 -1.06 -13.16 5.58
N ILE A 139 -0.90 -11.96 6.13
CA ILE A 139 -0.48 -10.77 5.37
C ILE A 139 0.94 -10.97 4.82
N ALA A 140 1.87 -11.45 5.64
CA ALA A 140 3.26 -11.70 5.25
C ALA A 140 3.38 -12.77 4.15
N SER A 141 2.61 -13.85 4.25
CA SER A 141 2.54 -14.88 3.21
C SER A 141 2.00 -14.30 1.90
N ALA A 142 0.89 -13.56 1.97
CA ALA A 142 0.31 -12.91 0.79
C ALA A 142 1.29 -11.93 0.14
N ALA A 143 2.06 -11.18 0.94
CA ALA A 143 3.06 -10.23 0.47
C ALA A 143 4.24 -10.94 -0.20
N SER A 144 4.69 -12.06 0.36
CA SER A 144 5.74 -12.90 -0.23
C SER A 144 5.32 -13.50 -1.57
N ASP A 145 4.08 -13.95 -1.69
CA ASP A 145 3.53 -14.48 -2.94
C ASP A 145 3.33 -13.36 -3.98
N ALA A 146 2.81 -12.21 -3.56
CA ALA A 146 2.66 -11.02 -4.40
C ALA A 146 4.02 -10.51 -4.92
N LEU A 147 5.04 -10.49 -4.06
CA LEU A 147 6.40 -10.10 -4.43
C LEU A 147 7.00 -11.05 -5.48
N ARG A 148 6.81 -12.36 -5.34
CA ARG A 148 7.25 -13.36 -6.32
C ARG A 148 6.60 -13.12 -7.69
N ARG A 149 5.31 -12.83 -7.74
CA ARG A 149 4.58 -12.51 -8.98
C ARG A 149 5.07 -11.22 -9.64
N LEU A 150 5.44 -10.21 -8.85
CA LEU A 150 5.97 -8.94 -9.38
C LEU A 150 7.43 -9.05 -9.89
N GLN A 151 8.09 -10.17 -9.62
CA GLN A 151 9.47 -10.44 -10.05
C GLN A 151 9.56 -11.36 -11.28
N SER A 152 8.53 -12.17 -11.55
CA SER A 152 8.39 -12.99 -12.76
C SER A 152 7.98 -12.17 -13.97
#